data_AF-A0A4W5J8B2-F1
#
_entry.id   AF-A0A4W5J8B2-F1
#
_cell.length_a   1.000
_cell.length_b   1.000
_cell.length_c   1.000
_cell.angle_alpha   90.00
_cell.angle_beta   90.00
_cell.angle_gamma   90.00
#
_symmetry.space_group_name_H-M   'P 1'
#
loop_
_entity.id
_entity.type
_entity.pdbx_description
1 polymer ?
#
loop_
_entity_poly.entity_id
_entity_poly.type
_entity_poly.pdbx_seq_one_letter_code
_entity_poly.pdbx_strand_id
1 'polypeptide(L)'
;MCFCLGGEALDECGLRYLLAMRLHTCLLTSLPPLYRMQLLHQGLSTCHFAWAFHSEAEEEMLNMIPAMQRGDPQWSELRAVGVGWWIRNINTLRRMVEKVGDGVVWPELLSLIDWFSWFDWLIPMCRWVKQRSRGTTIL
;
A
#
# COMPACT_ATOMS: atom_id res chain seq x y z
N MET A 1 -19.41 -2.33 -10.42
CA MET A 1 -19.23 -1.40 -9.29
C MET A 1 -18.62 -0.13 -9.84
N CYS A 2 -19.37 0.97 -9.74
CA CYS A 2 -19.01 2.28 -10.27
C CYS A 2 -17.84 2.84 -9.43
N PHE A 3 -16.61 2.73 -9.93
CA PHE A 3 -15.41 3.30 -9.31
C PHE A 3 -15.26 4.77 -9.72
N CYS A 4 -16.17 5.63 -9.24
CA CYS A 4 -16.07 7.06 -9.50
C CYS A 4 -15.42 7.78 -8.32
N LEU A 5 -14.34 8.52 -8.64
CA LEU A 5 -13.94 9.79 -8.01
C LEU A 5 -13.52 9.76 -6.53
N GLY A 6 -12.51 8.95 -6.20
CA GLY A 6 -11.71 9.15 -4.98
C GLY A 6 -10.41 9.95 -5.22
N GLY A 7 -10.00 10.11 -6.48
CA GLY A 7 -8.68 10.65 -6.82
C GLY A 7 -8.50 12.15 -6.59
N GLU A 8 -9.58 12.93 -6.49
CA GLU A 8 -9.49 14.39 -6.35
C GLU A 8 -8.97 14.84 -4.97
N ALA A 9 -9.13 13.98 -3.95
CA ALA A 9 -8.62 14.21 -2.60
C ALA A 9 -7.19 13.68 -2.39
N LEU A 10 -6.60 13.02 -3.41
CA LEU A 10 -5.26 12.42 -3.30
C LEU A 10 -4.22 13.29 -3.99
N ASP A 11 -3.06 13.42 -3.37
CA ASP A 11 -1.89 13.96 -4.03
C ASP A 11 -1.32 12.99 -5.07
N GLU A 12 -0.33 13.47 -5.84
CA GLU A 12 0.31 12.71 -6.92
C GLU A 12 0.88 11.35 -6.45
N CYS A 13 1.42 11.28 -5.23
CA CYS A 13 1.95 10.02 -4.69
C CYS A 13 0.83 9.06 -4.33
N GLY A 14 -0.22 9.57 -3.66
CA GLY A 14 -1.41 8.82 -3.32
C GLY A 14 -2.11 8.24 -4.55
N LEU A 15 -2.21 9.02 -5.64
CA LEU A 15 -2.75 8.56 -6.92
C LEU A 15 -1.94 7.41 -7.53
N ARG A 16 -0.60 7.52 -7.54
CA ARG A 16 0.29 6.46 -8.07
C ARG A 16 0.13 5.15 -7.30
N TYR A 17 0.04 5.23 -5.98
CA TYR A 17 -0.23 4.07 -5.14
C TYR A 17 -1.64 3.51 -5.40
N LEU A 18 -2.66 4.37 -5.42
CA LEU A 18 -4.05 3.94 -5.63
C LEU A 18 -4.21 3.23 -6.98
N LEU A 19 -3.60 3.74 -8.05
CA LEU A 19 -3.59 3.10 -9.36
C LEU A 19 -2.99 1.68 -9.30
N ALA A 20 -1.86 1.52 -8.61
CA ALA A 20 -1.23 0.21 -8.43
C ALA A 20 -2.15 -0.75 -7.64
N MET A 21 -2.74 -0.27 -6.54
CA MET A 21 -3.69 -1.04 -5.73
C MET A 21 -4.92 -1.49 -6.52
N ARG A 22 -5.48 -0.60 -7.34
CA ARG A 22 -6.63 -0.89 -8.20
C ARG A 22 -6.28 -1.91 -9.28
N LEU A 23 -5.12 -1.78 -9.91
CA LEU A 23 -4.63 -2.78 -10.87
C LEU A 23 -4.46 -4.15 -10.22
N HIS A 24 -3.83 -4.21 -9.04
CA HIS A 24 -3.67 -5.45 -8.28
C HIS A 24 -5.04 -6.10 -7.97
N THR A 25 -6.00 -5.31 -7.51
CA THR A 25 -7.36 -5.80 -7.21
C THR A 25 -8.08 -6.29 -8.47
N CYS A 26 -7.94 -5.57 -9.59
CA CYS A 26 -8.53 -5.94 -10.87
C CYS A 26 -7.93 -7.24 -11.42
N LEU A 27 -6.62 -7.43 -11.28
CA LEU A 27 -5.95 -8.67 -11.65
C LEU A 27 -6.43 -9.84 -10.79
N LEU A 28 -6.59 -9.65 -9.48
CA LEU A 28 -7.13 -10.69 -8.60
C LEU A 28 -8.53 -11.16 -8.99
N THR A 29 -9.40 -10.25 -9.43
CA THR A 29 -10.76 -10.62 -9.85
C THR A 29 -10.81 -11.21 -11.26
N SER A 30 -9.90 -10.82 -12.13
CA SER A 30 -9.92 -11.19 -13.55
C SER A 30 -9.09 -12.44 -13.88
N LEU A 31 -8.08 -12.77 -13.05
CA LEU A 31 -7.20 -13.91 -13.30
C LEU A 31 -7.85 -15.25 -12.97
N PRO A 32 -7.42 -16.35 -13.61
CA PRO A 32 -7.80 -17.71 -13.23
C PRO A 32 -7.40 -18.03 -11.77
N PRO A 33 -8.15 -18.89 -11.05
CA PRO A 33 -7.93 -19.17 -9.62
C PRO A 33 -6.49 -19.57 -9.25
N LEU A 34 -5.80 -20.29 -10.13
CA LEU A 34 -4.42 -20.74 -9.94
C LEU A 34 -3.44 -19.57 -9.72
N TYR A 35 -3.60 -18.48 -10.45
CA TYR A 35 -2.71 -17.32 -10.34
C TYR A 35 -3.09 -16.35 -9.23
N ARG A 36 -4.34 -16.41 -8.73
CA ARG A 36 -4.80 -15.54 -7.64
C ARG A 36 -4.04 -15.79 -6.34
N MET A 37 -3.80 -17.05 -5.99
CA MET A 37 -3.09 -17.42 -4.76
C MET A 37 -1.64 -16.91 -4.74
N GLN A 38 -0.98 -16.95 -5.90
CA GLN A 38 0.37 -16.41 -6.04
C GLN A 38 0.36 -14.88 -5.95
N LEU A 39 -0.58 -14.22 -6.64
CA LEU A 39 -0.69 -12.77 -6.61
C LEU A 39 -1.08 -12.24 -5.23
N LEU A 40 -1.95 -12.93 -4.49
CA LEU A 40 -2.30 -12.61 -3.10
C LEU A 40 -1.08 -12.68 -2.17
N HIS A 41 -0.26 -13.73 -2.30
CA HIS A 41 0.97 -13.85 -1.51
C HIS A 41 2.01 -12.77 -1.85
N GLN A 42 2.11 -12.41 -3.14
CA GLN A 42 3.04 -11.39 -3.62
C GLN A 42 2.61 -9.98 -3.20
N GLY A 43 1.31 -9.68 -3.24
CA GLY A 43 0.80 -8.34 -2.96
C GLY A 43 1.25 -7.30 -3.99
N LEU A 44 1.16 -6.04 -3.60
CA LEU A 44 1.73 -4.92 -4.34
C LEU A 44 3.26 -4.93 -4.22
N SER A 45 3.91 -4.56 -5.32
CA SER A 45 5.34 -4.29 -5.28
C SER A 45 5.62 -3.16 -4.29
N THR A 46 6.72 -3.32 -3.61
CA THR A 46 7.06 -2.56 -2.44
C THR A 46 7.47 -1.12 -2.73
N CYS A 47 7.94 -0.87 -3.95
CA CYS A 47 8.15 0.47 -4.46
C CYS A 47 6.85 1.31 -4.46
N HIS A 48 5.67 0.68 -4.54
CA HIS A 48 4.39 1.37 -4.45
C HIS A 48 4.10 1.87 -3.03
N PHE A 49 4.58 1.18 -1.99
CA PHE A 49 4.42 1.64 -0.61
C PHE A 49 5.25 2.89 -0.33
N ALA A 50 6.40 3.05 -0.99
CA ALA A 50 7.16 4.29 -0.89
C ALA A 50 6.36 5.50 -1.43
N TRP A 51 5.57 5.32 -2.49
CA TRP A 51 4.66 6.37 -2.96
C TRP A 51 3.57 6.64 -1.93
N ALA A 52 2.94 5.61 -1.35
CA ALA A 52 1.96 5.79 -0.29
C ALA A 52 2.53 6.51 0.94
N PHE A 53 3.76 6.19 1.35
CA PHE A 53 4.41 6.81 2.51
C PHE A 53 4.66 8.31 2.32
N HIS A 54 4.91 8.75 1.08
CA HIS A 54 5.10 10.18 0.75
C HIS A 54 3.78 10.91 0.43
N SER A 55 2.65 10.21 0.50
CA SER A 55 1.31 10.79 0.32
C SER A 55 0.91 11.55 1.58
N GLU A 56 0.27 12.71 1.42
CA GLU A 56 -0.31 13.46 2.53
C GLU A 56 -1.71 12.94 2.89
N ALA A 57 -2.38 12.29 1.94
CA ALA A 57 -3.74 11.76 2.06
C ALA A 57 -3.78 10.34 2.65
N GLU A 58 -3.14 10.14 3.82
CA GLU A 58 -3.02 8.84 4.49
C GLU A 58 -4.40 8.24 4.84
N GLU A 59 -5.29 9.05 5.42
CA GLU A 59 -6.61 8.60 5.88
C GLU A 59 -7.55 8.30 4.71
N GLU A 60 -7.53 9.14 3.68
CA GLU A 60 -8.30 8.96 2.45
C GLU A 60 -7.87 7.68 1.72
N MET A 61 -6.56 7.44 1.58
CA MET A 61 -6.05 6.21 1.00
C MET A 61 -6.49 4.99 1.80
N LEU A 62 -6.43 5.05 3.14
CA LEU A 62 -6.87 3.96 4.01
C LEU A 62 -8.36 3.66 3.81
N ASN A 63 -9.20 4.69 3.72
CA ASN A 63 -10.63 4.58 3.47
C ASN A 63 -10.98 4.07 2.06
N MET A 64 -10.04 4.13 1.11
CA MET A 64 -10.22 3.60 -0.25
C MET A 64 -9.86 2.13 -0.40
N ILE A 65 -9.27 1.50 0.63
CA ILE A 65 -8.92 0.09 0.63
C ILE A 65 -10.21 -0.74 0.70
N PRO A 66 -10.42 -1.71 -0.21
CA PRO A 66 -11.65 -2.50 -0.24
C PRO A 66 -11.96 -3.21 1.08
N ALA A 67 -10.94 -3.75 1.76
CA ALA A 67 -11.10 -4.41 3.05
C ALA A 67 -11.64 -3.46 4.15
N MET A 68 -11.22 -2.19 4.11
CA MET A 68 -11.70 -1.16 5.04
C MET A 68 -13.14 -0.76 4.76
N GLN A 69 -13.51 -0.65 3.48
CA GLN A 69 -14.88 -0.32 3.07
C GLN A 69 -15.88 -1.42 3.42
N ARG A 70 -15.45 -2.69 3.42
CA ARG A 70 -16.28 -3.82 3.85
C ARG A 70 -16.44 -3.93 5.36
N GLY A 71 -15.62 -3.22 6.15
CA GLY A 71 -15.63 -3.29 7.61
C GLY A 71 -15.03 -4.57 8.19
N ASP A 72 -14.52 -5.47 7.35
CA ASP A 72 -13.85 -6.72 7.73
C ASP A 72 -12.40 -6.73 7.20
N PRO A 73 -11.50 -5.98 7.85
CA PRO A 73 -10.11 -5.89 7.41
C PRO A 73 -9.34 -7.17 7.77
N GLN A 74 -9.07 -8.02 6.77
CA GLN A 74 -8.20 -9.18 6.96
C GLN A 74 -6.73 -8.81 6.82
N TRP A 75 -5.89 -9.42 7.67
CA TRP A 75 -4.43 -9.19 7.66
C TRP A 75 -3.81 -9.46 6.28
N SER A 76 -4.21 -10.55 5.62
CA SER A 76 -3.74 -10.95 4.30
C SER A 76 -3.94 -9.85 3.25
N GLU A 77 -5.12 -9.21 3.25
CA GLU A 77 -5.43 -8.12 2.34
C GLU A 77 -4.66 -6.84 2.68
N LEU A 78 -4.59 -6.48 3.97
CA LEU A 78 -3.84 -5.31 4.43
C LEU A 78 -2.33 -5.44 4.16
N ARG A 79 -1.79 -6.66 4.32
CA ARG A 79 -0.41 -7.00 4.00
C ARG A 79 -0.17 -6.87 2.50
N ALA A 80 -1.09 -7.38 1.67
CA ALA A 80 -0.97 -7.30 0.21
C ALA A 80 -0.90 -5.84 -0.28
N VAL A 81 -1.56 -4.90 0.39
CA VAL A 81 -1.48 -3.47 0.06
C VAL A 81 -0.50 -2.67 0.93
N GLY A 82 0.22 -3.33 1.83
CA GLY A 82 1.30 -2.74 2.61
C GLY A 82 0.88 -1.70 3.66
N VAL A 83 -0.34 -1.78 4.21
CA VAL A 83 -0.89 -0.79 5.16
C VAL A 83 0.02 -0.53 6.36
N GLY A 84 0.67 -1.55 6.88
CA GLY A 84 1.61 -1.40 8.00
C GLY A 84 2.88 -0.61 7.69
N TRP A 85 3.18 -0.36 6.41
CA TRP A 85 4.44 0.23 5.94
C TRP A 85 4.36 1.73 5.68
N TRP A 86 3.20 2.21 5.26
CA TRP A 86 3.03 3.61 4.87
C TRP A 86 2.18 4.43 5.84
N ILE A 87 1.50 3.79 6.81
CA ILE A 87 0.85 4.52 7.91
C ILE A 87 1.91 5.15 8.81
N ARG A 88 1.85 6.46 8.96
CA ARG A 88 2.73 7.24 9.85
C ARG A 88 2.10 7.48 11.21
N ASN A 89 0.76 7.50 11.30
CA ASN A 89 0.07 7.69 12.58
C ASN A 89 0.01 6.38 13.39
N ILE A 90 0.80 6.31 14.45
CA ILE A 90 0.86 5.14 15.34
C ILE A 90 -0.49 4.76 15.96
N ASN A 91 -1.36 5.73 16.23
CA ASN A 91 -2.69 5.47 16.77
C ASN A 91 -3.62 4.83 15.72
N THR A 92 -3.48 5.23 14.45
CA THR A 92 -4.20 4.60 13.34
C THR A 92 -3.69 3.19 13.10
N LEU A 93 -2.36 2.99 13.08
CA LEU A 93 -1.77 1.66 12.95
C LEU A 93 -2.21 0.72 14.08
N ARG A 94 -2.19 1.20 15.32
CA ARG A 94 -2.63 0.43 16.48
C ARG A 94 -4.09 0.01 16.36
N ARG A 95 -5.00 0.94 16.04
CA ARG A 95 -6.43 0.61 15.81
C ARG A 95 -6.61 -0.41 14.69
N MET A 96 -5.78 -0.34 13.65
CA MET A 96 -5.80 -1.30 12.54
C MET A 96 -5.37 -2.69 13.00
N VAL A 97 -4.26 -2.79 13.73
CA VAL A 97 -3.76 -4.07 14.26
C VAL A 97 -4.77 -4.67 15.26
N GLU A 98 -5.35 -3.84 16.13
CA GLU A 98 -6.37 -4.28 17.10
C GLU A 98 -7.63 -4.82 16.39
N LYS A 99 -8.08 -4.20 15.29
CA LYS A 99 -9.20 -4.71 14.48
C LYS A 99 -8.90 -6.06 13.82
N VAL A 100 -7.64 -6.32 13.54
CA VAL A 100 -7.16 -7.55 12.88
C VAL A 100 -6.75 -8.62 13.92
N GLY A 101 -6.92 -8.31 15.22
CA GLY A 101 -6.20 -8.86 16.38
C GLY A 101 -6.07 -10.38 16.55
N ASP A 102 -6.85 -11.19 15.83
CA ASP A 102 -6.76 -12.66 15.90
C ASP A 102 -5.98 -13.30 14.74
N GLY A 103 -5.63 -12.53 13.69
CA GLY A 103 -5.00 -13.05 12.46
C GLY A 103 -3.55 -12.62 12.22
N VAL A 104 -2.96 -11.80 13.09
CA VAL A 104 -1.58 -11.30 12.93
C VAL A 104 -0.60 -12.36 13.44
N VAL A 105 0.11 -13.01 12.51
CA VAL A 105 1.10 -14.05 12.83
C VAL A 105 2.43 -13.38 13.20
N TRP A 106 2.88 -13.51 14.46
CA TRP A 106 4.13 -12.94 14.99
C TRP A 106 5.38 -13.12 14.08
N PRO A 107 5.60 -14.27 13.40
CA PRO A 107 6.62 -14.43 12.36
C PRO A 107 6.57 -13.40 11.21
N GLU A 108 5.39 -12.92 10.82
CA GLU A 108 5.24 -11.92 9.75
C GLU A 108 5.58 -10.50 10.23
N LEU A 109 5.41 -10.22 11.54
CA LEU A 109 5.89 -9.00 12.19
C LEU A 109 7.42 -8.91 12.22
N LEU A 110 8.12 -10.05 12.26
CA LEU A 110 9.59 -10.10 12.12
C LEU A 110 10.04 -9.88 10.67
N SER A 111 9.28 -10.37 9.67
CA SER A 111 9.51 -10.02 8.26
C SER A 111 9.35 -8.51 7.99
N LEU A 112 8.52 -7.85 8.80
CA LEU A 112 8.35 -6.39 8.82
C LEU A 112 9.62 -5.65 9.32
N ILE A 113 10.42 -6.28 10.17
CA ILE A 113 11.65 -5.69 10.74
C ILE A 113 12.85 -5.91 9.82
N ASP A 114 13.02 -7.12 9.28
CA ASP A 114 14.10 -7.42 8.31
C ASP A 114 13.98 -6.56 7.05
N TRP A 115 12.75 -6.22 6.69
CA TRP A 115 12.47 -5.49 5.48
C TRP A 115 12.53 -3.95 5.67
N PHE A 116 12.41 -3.45 6.91
CA PHE A 116 12.76 -2.06 7.29
C PHE A 116 14.23 -1.72 6.93
N SER A 117 15.15 -2.67 7.14
CA SER A 117 16.58 -2.50 6.81
C SER A 117 16.85 -2.43 5.30
N TRP A 118 16.01 -3.03 4.47
CA TRP A 118 16.09 -2.93 3.01
C TRP A 118 15.38 -1.65 2.50
N PHE A 119 14.34 -1.21 3.19
CA PHE A 119 13.54 -0.02 2.85
C PHE A 119 14.30 1.30 3.08
N ASP A 120 15.16 1.36 4.10
CA ASP A 120 16.05 2.51 4.36
C ASP A 120 17.02 2.82 3.20
N TRP A 121 17.35 1.83 2.36
CA TRP A 121 18.12 2.03 1.12
C TRP A 121 17.27 2.42 -0.09
N LEU A 122 15.98 2.06 -0.08
CA LEU A 122 15.05 2.28 -1.18
C LEU A 122 14.40 3.68 -1.16
N ILE A 123 14.15 4.26 0.02
CA ILE A 123 13.63 5.64 0.15
C ILE A 123 14.61 6.68 -0.44
N PRO A 124 15.93 6.64 -0.17
CA PRO A 124 16.92 7.48 -0.84
C PRO A 124 16.95 7.30 -2.35
N MET A 125 16.80 6.06 -2.85
CA MET A 125 16.79 5.75 -4.27
C MET A 125 15.52 6.27 -4.97
N CYS A 126 14.34 6.10 -4.35
CA CYS A 126 13.07 6.66 -4.83
C CYS A 126 13.08 8.19 -4.80
N ARG A 127 13.68 8.81 -3.77
CA ARG A 127 13.93 10.25 -3.72
C ARG A 127 14.82 10.70 -4.89
N TRP A 128 15.91 9.99 -5.17
CA TRP A 128 16.79 10.24 -6.33
C TRP A 128 16.05 10.15 -7.68
N VAL A 129 15.21 9.12 -7.87
CA VAL A 129 14.39 8.98 -9.08
C VAL A 129 13.37 10.11 -9.22
N LYS A 130 12.70 10.50 -8.13
CA LYS A 130 11.72 11.61 -8.12
C LYS A 130 12.39 12.97 -8.36
N GLN A 131 13.60 13.16 -7.84
CA GLN A 131 14.41 14.37 -8.06
C GLN A 131 14.90 14.46 -9.52
N ARG A 132 15.29 13.32 -10.11
CA ARG A 132 15.68 13.25 -11.53
C ARG A 132 14.50 13.47 -12.47
N SER A 133 13.30 12.98 -12.13
CA SER A 133 12.07 13.21 -12.90
C SER A 133 11.60 14.67 -12.86
N ARG A 134 11.95 15.45 -11.84
CA ARG A 134 11.65 16.90 -11.72
C ARG A 134 12.77 17.79 -12.26
N GLY A 135 13.95 17.22 -12.56
CA GLY A 135 15.13 17.94 -13.04
C GLY A 135 15.24 18.09 -14.57
N THR A 136 14.26 17.64 -15.34
CA THR A 136 14.25 17.75 -16.81
C THR A 136 13.52 19.00 -17.33
N THR A 137 13.44 20.07 -16.52
CA THR A 137 13.11 21.41 -17.01
C THR A 137 14.35 22.28 -16.90
N ILE A 138 15.33 22.00 -17.76
CA ILE A 138 16.32 22.99 -18.20
C ILE A 138 16.37 22.88 -19.72
N LEU A 139 15.41 23.56 -20.36
CA LEU A 139 15.62 24.41 -21.52
C LEU A 139 14.73 25.64 -21.33
#